data_AF-A0A3D9ULT4-F1
#
_entry.id   AF-A0A3D9ULT4-F1
#
_cell.length_a   1.000
_cell.length_b   1.000
_cell.length_c   1.000
_cell.angle_alpha   90.00
_cell.angle_beta   90.00
_cell.angle_gamma   90.00
#
_symmetry.space_group_name_H-M   'P 1'
#
loop_
_entity.id
_entity.type
_entity.pdbx_description
1 polymer ?
#
loop_
_entity_poly.entity_id
_entity_poly.type
_entity_poly.pdbx_seq_one_letter_code
_entity_poly.pdbx_strand_id
1 'polypeptide(L)'
;MNLIDPRSEAVRLELGRVVRRWQQLPLHHASALVPQVRDSATRLVTLTGCTEPLPELSPAATMDQLRVAAYDACAAGHCDTTAAELTALRRLIG
;
A
#
# COMPACT_ATOMS: atom_id res chain seq x y z
N MET A 1 5.86 3.54 24.71
CA MET A 1 6.38 2.36 23.98
C MET A 1 6.87 2.86 22.64
N ASN A 2 8.18 2.88 22.41
CA ASN A 2 8.76 3.34 21.14
C ASN A 2 8.58 2.19 20.14
N LEU A 3 7.46 2.16 19.42
CA LEU A 3 7.28 1.24 18.30
C LEU A 3 8.25 1.70 17.22
N ILE A 4 9.37 0.98 17.10
CA ILE A 4 10.23 1.06 15.92
C ILE A 4 9.31 0.76 14.74
N ASP A 5 9.25 1.69 13.78
CA ASP A 5 8.48 1.48 12.54
C ASP A 5 8.98 0.18 11.88
N PRO A 6 8.12 -0.85 11.75
CA PRO A 6 8.51 -2.17 11.27
C PRO A 6 8.87 -2.14 9.78
N ARG A 7 8.47 -1.10 9.05
CA ARG A 7 8.74 -0.99 7.61
C ARG A 7 10.21 -0.72 7.38
N SER A 8 10.83 -1.51 6.51
CA SER A 8 12.20 -1.27 6.06
C SER A 8 12.33 0.08 5.32
N GLU A 9 13.56 0.57 5.17
CA GLU A 9 13.81 1.81 4.41
C GLU A 9 13.31 1.71 2.96
N ALA A 10 13.48 0.55 2.32
CA ALA A 10 12.98 0.30 0.98
C ALA A 10 11.45 0.44 0.89
N VAL A 11 10.71 -0.11 1.85
CA VAL A 11 9.25 0.03 1.93
C VAL A 11 8.85 1.48 2.14
N ARG A 12 9.49 2.19 3.06
CA ARG A 12 9.19 3.62 3.31
C ARG A 12 9.43 4.47 2.06
N LEU A 13 10.53 4.24 1.36
CA LEU A 13 10.88 4.95 0.13
C LEU A 13 9.88 4.69 -0.99
N GLU A 14 9.57 3.43 -1.30
CA GLU A 14 8.62 3.09 -2.37
C GLU A 14 7.19 3.54 -2.03
N LEU A 15 6.74 3.37 -0.79
CA LEU A 15 5.44 3.87 -0.35
C LEU A 15 5.36 5.40 -0.49
N GLY A 16 6.41 6.11 -0.11
CA GLY A 16 6.50 7.56 -0.29
C GLY A 16 6.51 7.99 -1.76
N ARG A 17 7.03 7.16 -2.68
CA ARG A 17 6.97 7.41 -4.13
C ARG A 17 5.57 7.17 -4.67
N VAL A 18 4.92 6.07 -4.29
CA VAL A 18 3.53 5.75 -4.66
C VAL A 18 2.58 6.86 -4.23
N VAL A 19 2.65 7.29 -2.97
CA VAL A 19 1.81 8.36 -2.43
C VAL A 19 2.02 9.67 -3.18
N ARG A 20 3.29 10.08 -3.36
CA ARG A 20 3.59 11.33 -4.08
C ARG A 20 3.06 11.28 -5.50
N ARG A 21 3.20 10.13 -6.17
CA ARG A 21 2.71 10.00 -7.53
C ARG A 21 1.19 10.04 -7.59
N TRP A 22 0.51 9.34 -6.68
CA TRP A 22 -0.95 9.37 -6.56
C TRP A 22 -1.50 10.80 -6.40
N GLN A 23 -0.86 11.61 -5.56
CA GLN A 23 -1.25 13.01 -5.33
C GLN A 23 -1.09 13.90 -6.57
N GLN A 24 -0.27 13.50 -7.53
CA GLN A 24 -0.05 14.22 -8.79
C GLN A 24 -0.97 13.77 -9.92
N LEU A 25 -1.78 12.73 -9.71
CA LEU A 25 -2.70 12.23 -10.73
C LEU A 25 -3.92 13.15 -10.86
N PRO A 26 -4.41 13.39 -12.09
CA PRO A 26 -5.76 13.93 -12.27
C PRO A 26 -6.79 13.06 -11.55
N LEU A 27 -7.80 13.68 -10.94
CA LEU A 27 -8.78 12.98 -10.11
C LEU A 27 -9.44 11.78 -10.82
N HIS A 28 -9.83 11.94 -12.09
CA HIS A 28 -10.45 10.85 -12.86
C HIS A 28 -9.50 9.65 -13.05
N HIS A 29 -8.21 9.92 -13.20
CA HIS A 29 -7.19 8.88 -13.36
C HIS A 29 -6.93 8.18 -12.02
N ALA A 30 -6.83 8.93 -10.92
CA ALA A 30 -6.73 8.35 -9.58
C ALA A 30 -7.95 7.46 -9.28
N SER A 31 -9.17 7.93 -9.58
CA SER A 31 -10.40 7.14 -9.40
C SER A 31 -10.40 5.83 -10.19
N ALA A 32 -9.90 5.85 -11.43
CA ALA A 32 -9.80 4.65 -12.27
C ALA A 32 -8.79 3.61 -11.73
N LEU A 33 -7.82 4.05 -10.93
CA LEU A 33 -6.77 3.21 -10.34
C LEU A 33 -7.08 2.69 -8.93
N VAL A 34 -8.18 3.13 -8.31
CA VAL A 34 -8.60 2.70 -6.96
C VAL A 34 -8.67 1.16 -6.85
N PRO A 35 -9.28 0.41 -7.79
CA PRO A 35 -9.33 -1.05 -7.69
C PRO A 35 -7.95 -1.69 -7.61
N GLN A 36 -6.98 -1.25 -8.41
CA GLN A 36 -5.64 -1.82 -8.45
C GLN A 36 -4.83 -1.52 -7.18
N VAL A 37 -5.01 -0.33 -6.60
CA VAL A 37 -4.43 -0.01 -5.28
C VAL A 37 -5.05 -0.87 -4.20
N ARG A 38 -6.37 -1.06 -4.23
CA ARG A 38 -7.09 -1.93 -3.28
C ARG A 38 -6.63 -3.37 -3.40
N ASP A 39 -6.47 -3.90 -4.61
CA ASP A 39 -5.94 -5.25 -4.83
C ASP A 39 -4.53 -5.42 -4.25
N SER A 40 -3.69 -4.39 -4.38
CA SER A 40 -2.35 -4.39 -3.80
C SER A 40 -2.42 -4.39 -2.26
N ALA A 41 -3.29 -3.57 -1.67
CA ALA A 41 -3.51 -3.58 -0.22
C ALA A 41 -4.05 -4.92 0.27
N THR A 42 -4.97 -5.55 -0.47
CA THR A 42 -5.47 -6.91 -0.19
C THR A 42 -4.36 -7.94 -0.21
N ARG A 43 -3.51 -7.94 -1.24
CA ARG A 43 -2.35 -8.84 -1.30
C ARG A 43 -1.44 -8.69 -0.08
N LEU A 44 -1.18 -7.46 0.37
CA LEU A 44 -0.36 -7.20 1.55
C LEU A 44 -1.02 -7.70 2.85
N VAL A 45 -2.31 -7.44 3.05
CA VAL A 45 -3.05 -7.94 4.23
C VAL A 45 -3.12 -9.47 4.24
N THR A 46 -3.27 -10.12 3.08
CA THR A 46 -3.26 -11.59 2.99
C THR A 46 -1.93 -12.19 3.46
N LEU A 47 -0.81 -11.47 3.34
CA LEU A 47 0.49 -11.95 3.87
C LEU A 47 0.46 -12.11 5.39
N THR A 48 -0.38 -11.37 6.11
CA THR A 48 -0.50 -11.47 7.57
C THR A 48 -1.37 -12.65 8.01
N GLY A 49 -1.85 -13.48 7.07
CA GLY A 49 -2.82 -14.55 7.33
C GLY A 49 -4.27 -14.05 7.51
N CYS A 50 -4.52 -12.74 7.33
CA CYS A 50 -5.87 -12.20 7.37
C CYS A 50 -6.61 -12.53 6.07
N THR A 51 -7.73 -13.24 6.19
CA THR A 51 -8.59 -13.63 5.06
C THR A 51 -9.85 -12.76 4.96
N GLU A 52 -10.05 -11.85 5.90
CA GLU A 52 -11.17 -10.92 5.84
C GLU A 52 -10.94 -9.89 4.73
N PRO A 53 -11.96 -9.58 3.92
CA PRO A 53 -11.83 -8.59 2.88
C PRO A 53 -11.54 -7.21 3.48
N LEU A 54 -10.65 -6.44 2.87
CA LEU A 54 -10.46 -5.04 3.29
C LEU A 54 -11.78 -4.27 3.16
N PRO A 55 -12.16 -3.50 4.18
CA PRO A 55 -13.34 -2.67 4.10
C PRO A 55 -13.27 -1.75 2.87
N GLU A 56 -14.40 -1.64 2.16
CA GLU A 56 -14.57 -0.65 1.10
C GLU A 56 -14.65 0.73 1.73
N LEU A 57 -13.55 1.48 1.64
CA LEU A 57 -13.49 2.86 2.10
C LEU A 57 -13.55 3.81 0.90
N SER A 58 -13.81 5.08 1.18
CA SER A 58 -13.82 6.12 0.15
C SER A 58 -12.47 6.20 -0.58
N PRO A 59 -12.45 6.65 -1.86
CA PRO A 59 -11.21 6.85 -2.61
C PRO A 59 -10.17 7.73 -1.90
N ALA A 60 -10.63 8.64 -1.03
CA ALA A 60 -9.76 9.49 -0.23
C ALA A 60 -8.91 8.69 0.78
N ALA A 61 -9.42 7.55 1.25
CA ALA A 61 -8.75 6.68 2.21
C ALA A 61 -7.85 5.61 1.55
N THR A 62 -7.88 5.46 0.23
CA THR A 62 -7.17 4.39 -0.50
C THR A 62 -5.67 4.34 -0.18
N MET A 63 -5.01 5.50 -0.12
CA MET A 63 -3.57 5.56 0.22
C MET A 63 -3.32 5.25 1.71
N ASP A 64 -4.23 5.61 2.61
CA ASP A 64 -4.11 5.26 4.03
C ASP A 64 -4.29 3.77 4.26
N GLN A 65 -5.23 3.13 3.55
CA GLN A 65 -5.37 1.67 3.58
C GLN A 65 -4.10 0.96 3.10
N LEU A 66 -3.49 1.43 2.02
CA LEU A 66 -2.22 0.88 1.55
C LEU A 66 -1.09 1.04 2.59
N ARG A 67 -1.03 2.18 3.29
CA ARG A 67 -0.03 2.41 4.34
C ARG A 67 -0.19 1.44 5.51
N VAL A 68 -1.43 1.19 5.94
CA VAL A 68 -1.74 0.25 7.01
C VAL A 68 -1.39 -1.18 6.57
N ALA A 69 -1.84 -1.60 5.39
CA ALA A 69 -1.54 -2.92 4.85
C ALA A 69 -0.01 -3.18 4.73
N ALA A 70 0.75 -2.18 4.27
CA ALA A 70 2.21 -2.27 4.22
C ALA A 70 2.86 -2.33 5.61
N TYR A 71 2.32 -1.59 6.59
CA TYR A 71 2.78 -1.66 7.97
C TYR A 71 2.55 -3.05 8.54
N ASP A 72 1.34 -3.60 8.41
CA ASP A 72 0.97 -4.92 8.97
C ASP A 72 1.78 -6.05 8.32
N ALA A 73 1.95 -6.01 7.00
CA ALA A 73 2.80 -6.96 6.28
C ALA A 73 4.26 -6.90 6.75
N CYS A 74 4.82 -5.70 6.97
CA CYS A 74 6.17 -5.55 7.50
C CYS A 74 6.28 -6.02 8.96
N ALA A 75 5.28 -5.72 9.79
CA ALA A 75 5.20 -6.19 11.17
C ALA A 75 5.13 -7.72 11.25
N ALA A 76 4.53 -8.38 10.25
CA ALA A 76 4.50 -9.83 10.09
C ALA A 76 5.77 -10.42 9.46
N GLY A 77 6.80 -9.61 9.15
CA GLY A 77 8.07 -10.08 8.61
C GLY A 77 8.15 -10.13 7.07
N HIS A 78 7.20 -9.53 6.35
CA HIS A 78 7.12 -9.56 4.89
C HIS A 78 7.60 -8.27 4.21
N CYS A 79 8.64 -7.62 4.76
CA CYS A 79 9.18 -6.36 4.22
C CYS A 79 9.62 -6.45 2.74
N ASP A 80 10.28 -7.54 2.35
CA ASP A 80 10.80 -7.68 0.98
C ASP A 80 9.67 -7.85 -0.05
N THR A 81 8.69 -8.71 0.25
CA THR A 81 7.47 -8.87 -0.55
C THR A 81 6.70 -7.56 -0.63
N THR A 82 6.61 -6.81 0.48
CA THR A 82 5.95 -5.50 0.53
C THR A 82 6.65 -4.50 -0.38
N ALA A 83 7.99 -4.44 -0.39
CA ALA A 83 8.74 -3.53 -1.25
C ALA A 83 8.56 -3.86 -2.74
N ALA A 84 8.51 -5.16 -3.08
CA ALA A 84 8.26 -5.62 -4.44
C ALA A 84 6.86 -5.24 -4.93
N GLU A 85 5.83 -5.44 -4.09
CA GLU A 85 4.44 -5.08 -4.39
C GLU A 85 4.29 -3.56 -4.61
N LEU A 86 4.88 -2.74 -3.73
CA LEU A 86 4.87 -1.28 -3.87
C LEU A 86 5.60 -0.81 -5.13
N THR A 87 6.68 -1.49 -5.51
CA THR A 87 7.40 -1.21 -6.76
C THR A 87 6.54 -1.53 -7.99
N ALA A 88 5.82 -2.66 -7.97
CA ALA A 88 4.89 -3.03 -9.03
C ALA A 88 3.74 -2.02 -9.14
N LEU A 89 3.14 -1.65 -8.01
CA LEU A 89 2.09 -0.64 -7.96
C LEU A 89 2.57 0.71 -8.50
N ARG A 90 3.77 1.16 -8.12
CA ARG A 90 4.35 2.40 -8.65
C ARG A 90 4.45 2.41 -10.17
N ARG A 91 4.89 1.29 -10.77
CA ARG A 91 4.98 1.17 -12.24
C ARG A 91 3.61 1.19 -12.90
N LEU A 92 2.59 0.64 -12.24
CA LEU A 92 1.21 0.62 -12.74
C LEU A 92 0.59 2.02 -12.73
N ILE A 93 0.81 2.81 -11.67
CA ILE A 93 0.26 4.17 -11.58
C ILE A 93 1.04 5.20 -12.44
N GLY A 94 2.15 4.76 -13.05
CA GLY A 94 3.02 5.51 -13.97
C GLY A 94 3.90 6.50 -13.24
#